data_AF-A0AAW9C1R0-F1
#
_entry.id   AF-A0AAW9C1R0-F1
#
_cell.length_a   1.000
_cell.length_b   1.000
_cell.length_c   1.000
_cell.angle_alpha   90.00
_cell.angle_beta   90.00
_cell.angle_gamma   90.00
#
_symmetry.space_group_name_H-M   'P 1'
#
loop_
_entity.id
_entity.type
_entity.pdbx_description
1 polymer ?
#
loop_
_entity_poly.entity_id
_entity_poly.type
_entity_poly.pdbx_seq_one_letter_code
_entity_poly.pdbx_strand_id
1 'polypeptide(L)'
;MQLNTRQERIYTLANLLGTGKPVSAAKIISVLDCSEPTLSRALKELRESYAAEIKYSKAGHSYQLVCPGQLDKKTLRRMNEALTQNAEQKAQDISTKVVLDKDLKTTVSLSIRRRVLRKIDKLAELTGTSRSEAVETLAEMKVEDFIKAIQFKNKPE
;
A
#
# COMPACT_ATOMS: atom_id res chain seq x y z
N MET A 1 -1.25 -13.20 -3.34
CA MET A 1 -0.19 -12.75 -2.41
C MET A 1 0.22 -11.36 -2.84
N GLN A 2 0.15 -10.37 -1.96
CA GLN A 2 0.55 -9.01 -2.31
C GLN A 2 2.07 -8.95 -2.44
N LEU A 3 2.57 -8.44 -3.57
CA LEU A 3 4.00 -8.26 -3.77
C LEU A 3 4.42 -6.97 -3.06
N ASN A 4 5.51 -7.02 -2.32
CA ASN A 4 6.14 -5.79 -1.84
C ASN A 4 6.83 -5.06 -3.00
N THR A 5 7.15 -3.77 -2.80
CA THR A 5 7.76 -2.91 -3.82
C THR A 5 9.05 -3.48 -4.40
N ARG A 6 9.84 -4.19 -3.58
CA ARG A 6 11.08 -4.82 -4.04
C ARG A 6 10.78 -6.00 -4.99
N GLN A 7 9.87 -6.89 -4.61
CA GLN A 7 9.47 -8.04 -5.42
C GLN A 7 8.86 -7.60 -6.75
N GLU A 8 7.97 -6.62 -6.71
CA GLU A 8 7.35 -6.03 -7.91
C GLU A 8 8.42 -5.50 -8.88
N ARG A 9 9.43 -4.78 -8.36
CA ARG A 9 10.53 -4.28 -9.18
C ARG A 9 11.35 -5.41 -9.81
N ILE A 10 11.72 -6.42 -9.03
CA ILE A 10 12.52 -7.56 -9.54
C ILE A 10 11.75 -8.35 -10.59
N TYR A 11 10.47 -8.63 -10.35
CA TYR A 11 9.65 -9.40 -11.29
C TYR A 11 9.41 -8.63 -12.60
N THR A 12 9.23 -7.31 -12.50
CA THR A 12 9.07 -6.44 -13.67
C THR A 12 10.37 -6.41 -14.49
N LEU A 13 11.52 -6.24 -13.83
CA LEU A 13 12.83 -6.25 -14.48
C LEU A 13 13.15 -7.59 -15.13
N ALA A 14 12.83 -8.70 -14.45
CA ALA A 14 13.00 -10.06 -14.96
C ALA A 14 12.20 -10.27 -16.26
N ASN A 15 10.92 -9.87 -16.28
CA ASN A 15 10.07 -9.99 -17.47
C ASN A 15 10.55 -9.08 -18.62
N LEU A 16 11.01 -7.87 -18.30
CA LEU A 16 11.48 -6.91 -19.29
C LEU A 16 12.75 -7.39 -20.01
N LEU A 17 13.71 -7.94 -19.26
CA LEU A 17 14.95 -8.50 -19.81
C LEU A 17 14.79 -9.93 -20.34
N GLY A 18 13.77 -10.67 -19.88
CA GLY A 18 13.50 -12.06 -20.25
C GLY A 18 13.25 -12.30 -21.75
N THR A 19 13.03 -11.23 -22.52
CA THR A 19 12.99 -11.29 -23.99
C THR A 19 14.35 -11.61 -24.63
N GLY A 20 15.44 -11.48 -23.88
CA GLY A 20 16.82 -11.63 -24.37
C GLY A 20 17.29 -10.48 -25.26
N LYS A 21 16.45 -9.47 -25.53
CA LYS A 21 16.82 -8.29 -26.34
C LYS A 21 17.45 -7.22 -25.45
N PRO A 22 18.39 -6.39 -25.97
CA PRO A 22 18.88 -5.23 -25.25
C PRO A 22 17.76 -4.25 -24.92
N VAL A 23 17.75 -3.75 -23.68
CA VAL A 23 16.82 -2.72 -23.21
C VAL A 23 17.59 -1.54 -22.61
N SER A 24 17.29 -0.31 -23.05
CA SER A 24 18.00 0.88 -22.56
C SER A 24 17.75 1.13 -21.07
N ALA A 25 18.77 1.61 -20.36
CA ALA A 25 18.67 1.92 -18.93
C ALA A 25 17.55 2.93 -18.65
N ALA A 26 17.40 3.95 -19.49
CA ALA A 26 16.32 4.94 -19.40
C ALA A 26 14.92 4.30 -19.45
N LYS A 27 14.70 3.33 -20.36
CA LYS A 27 13.43 2.60 -20.42
C LYS A 27 13.20 1.77 -19.16
N ILE A 28 14.25 1.10 -18.66
CA ILE A 28 14.15 0.32 -17.42
C ILE A 28 13.80 1.20 -16.23
N ILE A 29 14.51 2.33 -16.06
CA ILE A 29 14.29 3.30 -14.99
C ILE A 29 12.86 3.84 -15.02
N SER A 30 12.38 4.22 -16.22
CA SER A 30 11.01 4.71 -16.39
C SER A 30 9.96 3.65 -16.05
N VAL A 31 10.15 2.39 -16.49
CA VAL A 31 9.18 1.31 -16.22
C VAL A 31 9.18 0.89 -14.75
N LEU A 32 10.34 0.88 -14.10
CA LEU A 32 10.48 0.51 -12.69
C LEU A 32 10.25 1.66 -11.70
N ASP A 33 10.07 2.88 -12.22
CA ASP A 33 9.97 4.14 -11.49
C ASP A 33 11.04 4.24 -10.38
N CYS A 34 12.32 4.14 -10.77
CA CYS A 34 13.42 4.08 -9.81
C CYS A 34 14.69 4.80 -10.26
N SER A 35 15.49 5.26 -9.30
CA SER A 35 16.80 5.86 -9.58
C SER A 35 17.82 4.86 -10.12
N GLU A 36 18.87 5.34 -10.77
CA GLU A 36 19.94 4.51 -11.33
C GLU A 36 20.71 3.66 -10.29
N PRO A 37 20.98 4.14 -9.05
CA PRO A 37 21.49 3.29 -7.98
C PRO A 37 20.54 2.15 -7.61
N THR A 38 19.23 2.40 -7.68
CA THR A 38 18.20 1.38 -7.39
C THR A 38 18.15 0.33 -8.50
N LEU A 39 18.28 0.75 -9.76
CA LEU A 39 18.44 -0.17 -10.89
C LEU A 39 19.67 -1.05 -10.72
N SER A 40 20.82 -0.48 -10.35
CA SER A 40 22.06 -1.23 -10.13
C SER A 40 21.89 -2.32 -9.08
N ARG A 41 21.19 -2.02 -7.98
CA ARG A 41 20.85 -3.01 -6.94
C ARG A 41 19.92 -4.10 -7.44
N ALA A 42 18.88 -3.74 -8.20
CA ALA A 42 17.93 -4.70 -8.76
C ALA A 42 18.59 -5.65 -9.77
N LEU A 43 19.50 -5.13 -10.61
CA LEU A 43 20.31 -5.93 -11.53
C LEU A 43 21.25 -6.88 -10.79
N LYS A 44 21.89 -6.41 -9.70
CA LYS A 44 22.74 -7.26 -8.85
C LYS A 44 21.93 -8.41 -8.24
N GLU A 45 20.76 -8.10 -7.68
CA GLU A 45 19.86 -9.10 -7.12
C GLU A 45 19.42 -10.14 -8.15
N LEU A 46 19.07 -9.73 -9.37
CA LEU A 46 18.74 -10.68 -10.45
C LEU A 46 19.90 -11.62 -10.76
N ARG A 47 21.13 -11.11 -10.84
CA ARG A 47 22.32 -11.94 -11.07
C ARG A 47 22.55 -12.94 -9.94
N GLU A 48 22.46 -12.49 -8.71
CA GLU A 48 22.78 -13.31 -7.52
C GLU A 48 21.67 -14.31 -7.19
N SER A 49 20.41 -13.85 -7.11
CA SER A 49 19.29 -14.68 -6.66
C SER A 49 18.79 -15.67 -7.70
N TYR A 50 19.03 -15.41 -8.99
CA TYR A 50 18.57 -16.27 -10.08
C TYR A 50 19.70 -16.82 -10.94
N ALA A 51 20.96 -16.61 -10.56
CA ALA A 51 22.13 -17.00 -11.35
C ALA A 51 22.06 -16.50 -12.80
N ALA A 52 21.47 -15.32 -13.00
CA ALA A 52 21.30 -14.74 -14.32
C ALA A 52 22.56 -13.97 -14.76
N GLU A 53 22.87 -14.00 -16.05
CA GLU A 53 23.96 -13.21 -16.62
C GLU A 53 23.39 -12.05 -17.43
N ILE A 54 23.66 -10.83 -16.96
CA ILE A 54 23.18 -9.60 -17.58
C ILE A 54 24.38 -8.77 -18.05
N LYS A 55 24.48 -8.58 -19.38
CA LYS A 55 25.50 -7.77 -20.03
C LYS A 55 25.05 -6.32 -20.10
N TYR A 56 25.99 -5.41 -19.83
CA TYR A 56 25.81 -3.98 -20.07
C TYR A 56 26.54 -3.57 -21.36
N SER A 57 25.85 -2.84 -22.23
CA SER A 57 26.43 -2.21 -23.41
C SER A 57 26.62 -0.73 -23.15
N LYS A 58 27.88 -0.28 -23.08
CA LYS A 58 28.23 1.13 -22.87
C LYS A 58 27.80 2.01 -24.04
N ALA A 59 27.93 1.52 -25.27
CA ALA A 59 27.59 2.27 -26.48
C ALA A 59 26.08 2.57 -26.60
N GLY A 60 25.24 1.61 -26.19
CA GLY A 60 23.78 1.75 -26.24
C GLY A 60 23.13 2.07 -24.90
N HIS A 61 23.93 2.29 -23.84
CA HIS A 61 23.50 2.43 -22.45
C HIS A 61 22.34 1.48 -22.10
N SER A 62 22.55 0.18 -22.35
CA SER A 62 21.51 -0.84 -22.32
C SER A 62 21.96 -2.12 -21.64
N TYR A 63 20.98 -2.85 -21.12
CA TYR A 63 21.16 -4.14 -20.46
C TYR A 63 20.49 -5.25 -21.26
N GLN A 64 21.13 -6.40 -21.33
CA GLN A 64 20.63 -7.58 -22.01
C GLN A 64 20.84 -8.81 -21.15
N LEU A 65 19.80 -9.62 -21.00
CA LEU A 65 19.91 -10.95 -20.41
C LEU A 65 20.57 -11.88 -21.43
N VAL A 66 21.77 -12.35 -21.13
CA VAL A 66 22.56 -13.23 -22.00
C VAL A 66 22.40 -14.69 -21.57
N CYS A 67 22.37 -14.94 -20.25
CA CYS A 67 22.06 -16.25 -19.68
C CYS A 67 20.89 -16.09 -18.69
N PRO A 68 19.77 -16.82 -18.86
CA PRO A 68 18.61 -16.67 -17.98
C PRO A 68 18.81 -17.29 -16.59
N GLY A 69 19.76 -18.22 -16.41
CA GLY A 69 19.91 -18.95 -15.15
C GLY A 69 18.61 -19.65 -14.75
N GLN A 70 18.10 -19.32 -13.57
CA GLN A 70 16.82 -19.82 -13.03
C GLN A 70 15.58 -19.07 -13.58
N LEU A 71 15.75 -18.03 -14.40
CA LEU A 71 14.65 -17.30 -15.05
C LEU A 71 14.14 -18.03 -16.30
N ASP A 72 13.75 -19.28 -16.13
CA ASP A 72 13.14 -20.05 -17.21
C ASP A 72 11.76 -19.47 -17.60
N LYS A 73 11.23 -19.90 -18.75
CA LYS A 73 9.95 -19.41 -19.27
C LYS A 73 8.81 -19.60 -18.26
N LYS A 74 8.86 -20.68 -17.47
CA LYS A 74 7.85 -20.99 -16.45
C LYS A 74 7.91 -20.00 -15.30
N THR A 75 9.11 -19.65 -14.85
CA THR A 75 9.36 -18.70 -13.76
C THR A 75 8.98 -17.29 -14.18
N LEU A 76 9.38 -16.86 -15.38
CA LEU A 76 8.98 -15.56 -15.93
C LEU A 76 7.45 -15.44 -16.06
N ARG A 77 6.78 -16.49 -16.54
CA ARG A 77 5.32 -16.52 -16.60
C ARG A 77 4.68 -16.39 -15.22
N ARG A 78 5.16 -17.12 -14.21
CA ARG A 78 4.67 -17.01 -12.82
C ARG A 78 4.89 -15.62 -12.23
N MET A 79 6.04 -15.01 -12.50
CA MET A 79 6.32 -13.63 -12.08
C MET A 79 5.34 -12.65 -12.74
N ASN A 80 5.03 -12.84 -14.02
CA ASN A 80 4.07 -12.02 -14.75
C ASN A 80 2.65 -12.15 -14.17
N GLU A 81 2.19 -13.39 -13.94
CA GLU A 81 0.90 -13.67 -13.31
C GLU A 81 0.80 -13.03 -11.91
N ALA A 82 1.88 -13.08 -11.12
CA ALA A 82 1.93 -12.42 -9.81
C ALA A 82 1.86 -10.88 -9.90
N LEU A 83 2.48 -10.27 -10.93
CA LEU A 83 2.37 -8.82 -11.18
C LEU A 83 0.94 -8.42 -11.53
N THR A 84 0.27 -9.19 -12.41
CA THR A 84 -1.13 -8.95 -12.79
C THR A 84 -2.06 -9.03 -11.58
N GLN A 85 -1.94 -10.09 -10.78
CA GLN A 85 -2.73 -10.24 -9.56
C GLN A 85 -2.47 -9.10 -8.55
N ASN A 86 -1.22 -8.65 -8.41
CA ASN A 86 -0.88 -7.55 -7.51
C ASN A 86 -1.49 -6.22 -7.99
N ALA A 87 -1.54 -5.99 -9.30
CA ALA A 87 -2.16 -4.80 -9.89
C ALA A 87 -3.69 -4.81 -9.70
N GLU A 88 -4.34 -5.95 -9.92
CA GLU A 88 -5.77 -6.14 -9.66
C GLU A 88 -6.12 -5.90 -8.19
N GLN A 89 -5.29 -6.41 -7.26
CA GLN A 89 -5.49 -6.20 -5.83
C GLN A 89 -5.32 -4.73 -5.44
N LYS A 90 -4.28 -4.05 -5.93
CA LYS A 90 -4.09 -2.61 -5.73
C LYS A 90 -5.27 -1.81 -6.28
N ALA A 91 -5.84 -2.21 -7.42
CA ALA A 91 -7.02 -1.56 -7.98
C ALA A 91 -8.27 -1.72 -7.09
N GLN A 92 -8.43 -2.86 -6.41
CA GLN A 92 -9.49 -3.07 -5.42
C GLN A 92 -9.24 -2.24 -4.14
N ASP A 93 -7.99 -2.12 -3.71
CA ASP A 93 -7.57 -1.35 -2.52
C ASP A 93 -7.61 0.18 -2.75
N ILE A 94 -7.66 0.67 -4.00
CA ILE A 94 -7.88 2.10 -4.29
C ILE A 94 -9.25 2.61 -3.78
N SER A 95 -10.17 1.71 -3.42
CA SER A 95 -11.39 2.06 -2.66
C SER A 95 -11.09 2.57 -1.23
N THR A 96 -9.93 2.24 -0.66
CA THR A 96 -9.42 2.83 0.59
C THR A 96 -8.53 4.05 0.30
N LYS A 97 -9.17 5.18 -0.05
CA LYS A 97 -8.51 6.50 -0.08
C LYS A 97 -7.84 6.76 1.28
N VAL A 98 -6.51 6.92 1.28
CA VAL A 98 -5.77 7.46 2.41
C VAL A 98 -6.05 8.96 2.48
N VAL A 99 -6.88 9.36 3.43
CA VAL A 99 -7.13 10.76 3.77
C VAL A 99 -5.99 11.21 4.68
N LEU A 100 -5.15 12.12 4.19
CA LEU A 100 -3.98 12.64 4.92
C LEU A 100 -4.34 13.75 5.92
N ASP A 101 -5.56 14.27 5.86
CA ASP A 101 -6.16 15.17 6.86
C ASP A 101 -7.05 14.39 7.83
N LYS A 102 -6.49 13.42 8.56
CA LYS A 102 -7.19 12.85 9.71
C LYS A 102 -6.81 13.65 10.95
N ASP A 103 -7.80 14.23 11.61
CA ASP A 103 -7.63 14.80 12.94
C ASP A 103 -6.99 13.77 13.88
N LEU A 104 -6.05 14.24 14.71
CA LEU A 104 -5.32 13.40 15.65
C LEU A 104 -6.29 12.83 16.69
N LYS A 105 -6.58 11.53 16.57
CA LYS A 105 -7.43 10.81 17.52
C LYS A 105 -6.62 10.20 18.66
N THR A 106 -6.82 10.72 19.87
CA THR A 106 -6.21 10.14 21.09
C THR A 106 -7.03 8.95 21.57
N THR A 107 -6.37 7.81 21.82
CA THR A 107 -7.05 6.64 22.39
C THR A 107 -7.35 6.87 23.86
N VAL A 108 -8.62 6.73 24.25
CA VAL A 108 -9.08 6.85 25.64
C VAL A 108 -9.79 5.57 26.08
N SER A 109 -9.57 5.16 27.34
CA SER A 109 -10.28 4.04 27.95
C SER A 109 -11.48 4.56 28.75
N LEU A 110 -12.68 4.07 28.44
CA LEU A 110 -13.93 4.50 29.09
C LEU A 110 -14.68 3.29 29.64
N SER A 111 -15.07 3.38 30.92
CA SER A 111 -15.95 2.39 31.55
C SER A 111 -17.41 2.76 31.27
N ILE A 112 -18.10 1.93 30.49
CA ILE A 112 -19.51 2.13 30.14
C ILE A 112 -20.36 0.92 30.51
N ARG A 113 -21.63 1.16 30.90
CA ARG A 113 -22.56 0.08 31.22
C ARG A 113 -22.90 -0.73 29.96
N ARG A 114 -23.01 -2.05 30.09
CA ARG A 114 -23.32 -2.97 28.97
C ARG A 114 -24.57 -2.58 28.16
N ARG A 115 -25.59 -2.02 28.83
CA ARG A 115 -26.81 -1.50 28.16
C ARG A 115 -26.55 -0.33 27.20
N VAL A 116 -25.54 0.48 27.48
CA VAL A 116 -25.14 1.63 26.66
C VAL A 116 -24.29 1.15 25.49
N LEU A 117 -23.35 0.24 25.76
CA LEU A 117 -22.53 -0.40 24.71
C LEU A 117 -23.40 -1.02 23.61
N ARG A 118 -24.45 -1.77 23.97
CA ARG A 118 -25.40 -2.34 22.99
C ARG A 118 -26.09 -1.30 22.10
N LYS A 119 -26.34 -0.08 22.62
CA LYS A 119 -26.92 1.01 21.82
C LYS A 119 -25.89 1.59 20.86
N ILE A 120 -24.63 1.71 21.29
CA ILE A 120 -23.51 2.14 20.44
C ILE A 120 -23.29 1.13 19.32
N ASP A 121 -23.28 -0.17 19.62
CA ASP A 121 -23.14 -1.24 18.63
C ASP A 121 -24.26 -1.16 17.58
N LYS A 122 -25.52 -1.02 18.02
CA LYS A 122 -26.66 -0.87 17.12
C LYS A 122 -26.57 0.40 16.27
N LEU A 123 -26.08 1.51 16.84
CA LEU A 123 -25.88 2.75 16.10
C LEU A 123 -24.83 2.55 15.00
N ALA A 124 -23.67 2.01 15.36
CA ALA A 124 -22.57 1.72 14.44
C ALA A 124 -23.03 0.82 13.27
N GLU A 125 -23.83 -0.20 13.56
CA GLU A 125 -24.43 -1.08 12.55
C GLU A 125 -25.36 -0.32 11.59
N LEU A 126 -26.28 0.50 12.14
CA LEU A 126 -27.23 1.27 11.34
C LEU A 126 -26.56 2.34 10.47
N THR A 127 -25.44 2.90 10.91
CA THR A 127 -24.70 3.94 10.17
C THR A 127 -23.57 3.39 9.31
N GLY A 128 -23.28 2.08 9.40
CA GLY A 128 -22.14 1.47 8.70
C GLY A 128 -20.78 2.03 9.15
N THR A 129 -20.67 2.50 10.39
CA THR A 129 -19.44 3.10 10.95
C THR A 129 -18.84 2.20 12.03
N SER A 130 -17.61 2.51 12.47
CA SER A 130 -17.01 1.84 13.61
C SER A 130 -17.67 2.28 14.93
N ARG A 131 -17.57 1.45 15.99
CA ARG A 131 -18.02 1.85 17.33
C ARG A 131 -17.40 3.17 17.79
N SER A 132 -16.14 3.39 17.44
CA SER A 132 -15.39 4.58 17.83
C SER A 132 -15.93 5.84 17.14
N GLU A 133 -16.26 5.75 15.85
CA GLU A 133 -16.94 6.83 15.11
C GLU A 133 -18.35 7.05 15.61
N ALA A 134 -19.12 5.99 15.88
CA ALA A 134 -20.47 6.12 16.43
C ALA A 134 -20.48 6.85 17.79
N VAL A 135 -19.46 6.65 18.64
CA VAL A 135 -19.29 7.39 19.90
C VAL A 135 -18.92 8.85 19.63
N GLU A 136 -18.07 9.11 18.65
CA GLU A 136 -17.61 10.46 18.28
C GLU A 136 -18.78 11.30 17.75
N THR A 137 -19.57 10.78 16.82
CA THR A 137 -20.79 11.43 16.32
C THR A 137 -21.79 11.72 17.45
N LEU A 138 -21.99 10.76 18.37
CA LEU A 138 -22.87 10.96 19.52
C LEU A 138 -22.36 12.10 20.43
N ALA A 139 -21.04 12.18 20.62
CA ALA A 139 -20.41 13.21 21.42
C ALA A 139 -20.56 14.58 20.76
N GLU A 140 -20.24 14.72 19.49
CA GLU A 140 -20.39 15.96 18.71
C GLU A 140 -21.82 16.49 18.76
N MET A 141 -22.82 15.61 18.64
CA MET A 141 -24.23 15.99 18.64
C MET A 141 -24.75 16.52 19.98
N LYS A 142 -24.11 16.19 21.11
CA LYS A 142 -24.71 16.41 22.44
C LYS A 142 -23.82 17.04 23.49
N VAL A 143 -22.50 16.90 23.39
CA VAL A 143 -21.57 17.43 24.40
C VAL A 143 -21.72 18.94 24.55
N GLU A 144 -21.81 19.67 23.44
CA GLU A 144 -21.98 21.12 23.45
C GLU A 144 -23.31 21.55 24.09
N ASP A 145 -24.41 20.85 23.78
CA ASP A 145 -25.72 21.06 24.39
C ASP A 145 -25.66 20.89 25.92
N PHE A 146 -24.97 19.85 26.39
CA PHE A 146 -24.81 19.59 27.82
C PHE A 146 -23.93 20.62 28.51
N ILE A 147 -22.84 21.07 27.88
CA ILE A 147 -21.96 22.12 28.42
C ILE A 147 -22.78 23.40 28.66
N LYS A 148 -23.55 23.83 27.65
CA LYS A 148 -24.39 25.04 27.76
C LYS A 148 -25.45 24.92 28.84
N ALA A 149 -26.12 23.76 28.94
CA ALA A 149 -27.13 23.52 29.96
C ALA A 149 -26.56 23.58 31.39
N ILE A 150 -25.34 23.08 31.60
CA ILE A 150 -24.66 23.12 32.91
C ILE A 150 -24.22 24.56 33.23
N GLN A 151 -23.63 25.28 32.27
CA GLN A 151 -23.22 26.67 32.46
C GLN A 151 -24.40 27.58 32.80
N PHE A 152 -25.57 27.37 32.19
CA PHE A 152 -26.78 28.12 32.49
C PHE A 152 -27.28 27.88 33.92
N LYS A 153 -27.22 26.63 34.41
CA LYS A 153 -27.61 26.29 35.79
C LYS A 153 -26.65 26.81 36.85
N ASN A 154 -25.39 27.06 36.48
CA ASN A 154 -24.34 27.48 37.40
C ASN A 154 -24.12 29.00 37.41
N LYS A 155 -24.92 29.79 36.70
CA LYS A 155 -24.90 31.25 36.86
C LYS A 155 -25.51 31.60 38.23
N PRO A 156 -24.75 32.20 39.16
CA PRO A 156 -25.35 32.77 40.36
C PRO A 156 -26.28 33.91 39.96
N GLU A 157 -27.40 34.06 40.68
CA GLU A 157 -28.32 35.21 40.58
C GLU A 157 -27.60 36.55 40.75
#